data_AF-A0A3D5C321-F1
#
_entry.id   AF-A0A3D5C321-F1
#
_cell.length_a   1.000
_cell.length_b   1.000
_cell.length_c   1.000
_cell.angle_alpha   90.00
_cell.angle_beta   90.00
_cell.angle_gamma   90.00
#
_symmetry.space_group_name_H-M   'P 1'
#
loop_
_entity.id
_entity.type
_entity.pdbx_description
1 polymer ?
#
loop_
_entity_poly.entity_id
_entity_poly.type
_entity_poly.pdbx_seq_one_letter_code
_entity_poly.pdbx_strand_id
1 'polypeptide(L)'
;MTELGLPQQPLQRALDRQNAAAFADSVQALRDEAKAALESPLQPVARNAGYYHDYFCPEHAAELVFDEHTPNAHACPIDDRVWSGQPFDDAWLWTANRRLAQRALRLALLWRVAGDPVHLAKAREILVGYAHIYPDVHSGRDAPSVGKITHHALDESVWVIPITWACHWVWPDLEPADRNLLQQDLLQTAALHIESQRVPRIHN
;
A
#
# COMPACT_ATOMS: atom_id res chain seq x y z
N MET A 1 23.22 -9.63 -8.08
CA MET A 1 21.86 -10.03 -7.67
C MET A 1 21.30 -10.89 -8.79
N THR A 2 21.08 -12.17 -8.51
CA THR A 2 20.43 -13.12 -9.44
C THR A 2 19.09 -12.55 -9.86
N GLU A 3 18.76 -12.55 -11.15
CA GLU A 3 17.42 -12.18 -11.63
C GLU A 3 16.39 -13.00 -10.85
N LEU A 4 15.63 -12.35 -9.97
CA LEU A 4 14.45 -12.92 -9.34
C LEU A 4 13.40 -13.04 -10.45
N GLY A 5 13.54 -14.08 -11.28
CA GLY A 5 12.51 -14.46 -12.23
C GLY A 5 11.20 -14.70 -11.48
N LEU A 6 10.09 -14.29 -12.07
CA LEU A 6 8.77 -14.62 -11.55
C LEU A 6 8.69 -16.13 -11.32
N PRO A 7 8.06 -16.60 -10.23
CA PRO A 7 7.81 -18.01 -10.07
C PRO A 7 6.82 -18.42 -11.17
N GLN A 8 7.35 -18.93 -12.28
CA GLN A 8 6.58 -19.19 -13.49
C GLN A 8 5.48 -20.22 -13.24
N GLN A 9 5.73 -21.19 -12.35
CA GLN A 9 4.77 -22.25 -12.04
C GLN A 9 3.51 -21.77 -11.28
N PRO A 10 3.58 -20.96 -10.20
CA PRO A 10 2.40 -20.36 -9.59
C PRO A 10 1.59 -19.47 -10.54
N LEU A 11 2.25 -18.62 -11.34
CA LEU A 11 1.55 -17.76 -12.29
C LEU A 11 0.83 -18.59 -13.35
N GLN A 12 1.52 -19.57 -13.96
CA GLN A 12 0.91 -20.44 -14.96
C GLN A 12 -0.30 -21.18 -14.38
N ARG A 13 -0.18 -21.73 -13.17
CA ARG A 13 -1.30 -22.39 -12.48
C ARG A 13 -2.49 -21.47 -12.23
N ALA A 14 -2.24 -20.19 -11.94
CA ALA A 14 -3.30 -19.20 -11.77
C ALA A 14 -3.99 -18.90 -13.12
N LEU A 15 -3.21 -18.69 -14.19
CA LEU A 15 -3.71 -18.48 -15.54
C LEU A 15 -4.55 -19.67 -16.04
N ASP A 16 -4.06 -20.89 -15.84
CA ASP A 16 -4.76 -22.12 -16.25
C ASP A 16 -6.11 -22.29 -15.56
N ARG A 17 -6.26 -21.72 -14.36
CA ARG A 17 -7.44 -21.88 -13.49
C ARG A 17 -8.30 -20.62 -13.40
N GLN A 18 -7.92 -19.52 -14.03
CA GLN A 18 -8.61 -18.23 -13.89
C GLN A 18 -10.07 -18.29 -14.34
N ASN A 19 -10.40 -19.20 -15.26
CA ASN A 19 -11.75 -19.42 -15.77
C ASN A 19 -12.45 -20.62 -15.11
N ALA A 20 -11.80 -21.30 -14.17
CA ALA A 20 -12.43 -22.39 -13.44
C ALA A 20 -13.47 -21.81 -12.47
N ALA A 21 -14.65 -22.43 -12.42
CA ALA A 21 -15.78 -21.96 -11.62
C ALA A 21 -15.41 -21.73 -10.14
N ALA A 22 -14.49 -22.53 -9.59
CA ALA A 22 -14.02 -22.40 -8.20
C ALA A 22 -13.28 -21.09 -7.90
N PHE A 23 -12.80 -20.36 -8.91
CA PHE A 23 -12.08 -19.09 -8.75
C PHE A 23 -12.83 -17.89 -9.34
N ALA A 24 -14.01 -18.10 -9.92
CA ALA A 24 -14.75 -17.05 -10.62
C ALA A 24 -15.03 -15.84 -9.70
N ASP A 25 -15.49 -16.08 -8.47
CA ASP A 25 -15.79 -15.03 -7.50
C ASP A 25 -14.55 -14.24 -7.10
N SER A 26 -13.43 -14.92 -6.83
CA SER A 26 -12.17 -14.27 -6.46
C SER A 26 -11.59 -13.44 -7.62
N VAL A 27 -11.68 -13.94 -8.85
CA VAL A 27 -11.23 -13.20 -10.03
C VAL A 27 -12.14 -11.99 -10.29
N GLN A 28 -13.45 -12.13 -10.07
CA GLN A 28 -14.38 -11.01 -10.20
C GLN A 28 -14.11 -9.95 -9.14
N ALA A 29 -13.91 -10.34 -7.88
CA ALA A 29 -13.53 -9.41 -6.81
C ALA A 29 -12.22 -8.66 -7.15
N LEU A 30 -11.21 -9.35 -7.69
CA LEU A 30 -9.97 -8.71 -8.14
C LEU A 30 -10.21 -7.66 -9.24
N ARG A 31 -11.11 -7.94 -10.20
CA ARG A 31 -11.48 -7.00 -11.26
C ARG A 31 -12.19 -5.77 -10.69
N ASP A 32 -13.13 -5.98 -9.77
CA ASP A 32 -13.89 -4.90 -9.14
C ASP A 32 -12.97 -3.99 -8.31
N GLU A 33 -12.05 -4.57 -7.54
CA GLU A 33 -11.04 -3.84 -6.78
C GLU A 33 -10.07 -3.06 -7.68
N ALA A 34 -9.65 -3.65 -8.81
CA ALA A 34 -8.79 -2.96 -9.77
C ALA A 34 -9.52 -1.81 -10.46
N LYS A 35 -10.80 -1.99 -10.83
CA LYS A 35 -11.63 -0.90 -11.36
C LYS A 35 -11.71 0.26 -10.37
N ALA A 36 -12.02 -0.02 -9.11
CA ALA A 36 -12.05 1.00 -8.06
C ALA A 36 -10.67 1.67 -7.87
N ALA A 37 -9.57 0.92 -8.01
CA ALA A 37 -8.22 1.48 -7.93
C ALA A 37 -7.88 2.43 -9.09
N LEU A 38 -8.41 2.18 -10.30
CA LEU A 38 -8.23 3.06 -11.46
C LEU A 38 -8.98 4.39 -11.30
N GLU A 39 -10.13 4.37 -10.63
CA GLU A 39 -10.99 5.54 -10.40
C GLU A 39 -10.58 6.36 -9.15
N SER A 40 -9.78 5.77 -8.26
CA SER A 40 -9.40 6.35 -6.97
C SER A 40 -8.51 7.60 -7.09
N PRO A 41 -8.78 8.66 -6.30
CA PRO A 41 -7.93 9.84 -6.22
C PRO A 41 -6.69 9.66 -5.31
N LEU A 42 -6.60 8.57 -4.54
CA LEU A 42 -5.50 8.38 -3.59
C LEU A 42 -4.15 8.40 -4.30
N GLN A 43 -3.20 9.07 -3.67
CA GLN A 43 -1.80 9.14 -4.06
C GLN A 43 -0.90 9.01 -2.83
N PRO A 44 0.32 8.49 -2.97
CA PRO A 44 1.33 8.57 -1.91
C PRO A 44 1.54 10.02 -1.46
N VAL A 45 1.49 10.27 -0.15
CA VAL A 45 1.69 11.59 0.45
C VAL A 45 3.02 11.62 1.20
N ALA A 46 3.84 12.63 0.96
CA ALA A 46 5.16 12.83 1.57
C ALA A 46 5.07 13.26 3.05
N ARG A 47 4.44 12.45 3.89
CA ARG A 47 4.24 12.68 5.31
C ARG A 47 4.11 11.35 6.08
N ASN A 48 4.57 11.33 7.33
CA ASN A 48 4.37 10.20 8.23
C ASN A 48 2.89 10.05 8.61
N ALA A 49 2.37 8.82 8.64
CA ALA A 49 1.01 8.56 9.11
C ALA A 49 0.94 8.50 10.65
N GLY A 50 -0.21 8.91 11.18
CA GLY A 50 -0.55 8.92 12.59
C GLY A 50 -1.04 7.57 13.09
N TYR A 51 -1.38 7.53 14.38
CA TYR A 51 -1.84 6.30 15.02
C TYR A 51 -3.24 5.96 14.51
N TYR A 52 -3.45 4.76 13.98
CA TYR A 52 -4.75 4.33 13.47
C TYR A 52 -5.89 4.51 14.49
N HIS A 53 -5.63 4.28 15.78
CA HIS A 53 -6.66 4.40 16.82
C HIS A 53 -7.09 5.84 17.12
N ASP A 54 -6.39 6.85 16.56
CA ASP A 54 -6.88 8.23 16.58
C ASP A 54 -8.00 8.46 15.55
N TYR A 55 -8.28 7.51 14.64
CA TYR A 55 -9.34 7.59 13.65
C TYR A 55 -10.73 7.16 14.17
N PHE A 56 -11.02 7.51 15.43
CA PHE A 56 -12.28 7.19 16.10
C PHE A 56 -12.93 8.46 16.64
N CYS A 57 -14.25 8.55 16.54
CA CYS A 57 -15.01 9.67 17.08
C CYS A 57 -14.81 9.76 18.60
N PRO A 58 -14.32 10.89 19.14
CA PRO A 58 -14.09 11.08 20.58
C PRO A 58 -15.34 10.94 21.45
N GLU A 59 -16.52 11.17 20.87
CA GLU A 59 -17.80 11.15 21.62
C GLU A 59 -18.49 9.79 21.54
N HIS A 60 -18.39 9.13 20.39
CA HIS A 60 -19.13 7.90 20.10
C HIS A 60 -18.27 6.63 20.09
N ALA A 61 -16.95 6.77 20.11
CA ALA A 61 -15.98 5.68 19.96
C ALA A 61 -16.19 4.81 18.70
N ALA A 62 -16.93 5.33 17.70
CA ALA A 62 -17.09 4.71 16.39
C ALA A 62 -15.94 5.14 15.46
N GLU A 63 -15.44 4.21 14.64
CA GLU A 63 -14.46 4.55 13.59
C GLU A 63 -15.05 5.62 12.67
N LEU A 64 -14.26 6.63 12.33
CA LEU A 64 -14.69 7.68 11.43
C LEU A 64 -14.85 7.13 10.01
N VAL A 65 -15.71 7.75 9.21
CA VAL A 65 -15.95 7.32 7.83
C VAL A 65 -14.69 7.62 7.01
N PHE A 66 -14.04 6.60 6.47
CA PHE A 66 -12.96 6.79 5.51
C PHE A 66 -13.54 7.14 4.13
N ASP A 67 -13.22 8.33 3.64
CA ASP A 67 -13.48 8.77 2.27
C ASP A 67 -12.16 9.24 1.63
N GLU A 68 -11.90 8.76 0.41
CA GLU A 68 -10.71 9.11 -0.35
C GLU A 68 -10.79 10.46 -1.06
N HIS A 69 -11.99 11.02 -1.19
CA HIS A 69 -12.23 12.33 -1.80
C HIS A 69 -12.17 13.46 -0.77
N THR A 70 -12.28 13.16 0.53
CA THR A 70 -12.27 14.16 1.60
C THR A 70 -11.22 13.82 2.68
N PRO A 71 -9.92 13.86 2.35
CA PRO A 71 -8.84 13.41 3.25
C PRO A 71 -8.67 14.24 4.53
N ASN A 72 -9.39 15.37 4.64
CA ASN A 72 -9.32 16.29 5.78
C ASN A 72 -10.69 16.50 6.44
N ALA A 73 -11.68 15.65 6.14
CA ALA A 73 -13.02 15.72 6.71
C ALA A 73 -13.53 14.32 7.02
N HIS A 74 -13.58 13.99 8.30
CA HIS A 74 -13.81 12.63 8.81
C HIS A 74 -15.12 12.61 9.60
N ALA A 75 -16.20 12.22 8.94
CA ALA A 75 -17.53 12.20 9.54
C ALA A 75 -17.67 11.05 10.54
N CYS A 76 -18.30 11.32 11.68
CA CYS A 76 -18.77 10.27 12.57
C CYS A 76 -20.00 9.59 11.96
N PRO A 77 -20.05 8.24 11.90
CA PRO A 77 -21.18 7.54 11.31
C PRO A 77 -22.46 7.56 12.16
N ILE A 78 -22.44 8.18 13.35
CA ILE A 78 -23.60 8.23 14.26
C ILE A 78 -24.37 9.54 14.13
N ASP A 79 -23.66 10.67 14.08
CA ASP A 79 -24.24 12.02 14.15
C ASP A 79 -23.75 12.96 13.03
N ASP A 80 -23.01 12.44 12.05
CA ASP A 80 -22.41 13.16 10.93
C ASP A 80 -21.46 14.30 11.34
N ARG A 81 -21.06 14.39 12.61
CA ARG A 81 -20.10 15.38 13.06
C ARG A 81 -18.75 15.14 12.38
N VAL A 82 -18.19 16.20 11.79
CA VAL A 82 -16.92 16.15 11.06
C VAL A 82 -15.76 16.50 11.99
N TRP A 83 -14.77 15.61 12.01
CA TRP A 83 -13.46 15.83 12.63
C TRP A 83 -12.42 16.12 11.54
N SER A 84 -11.43 16.96 11.83
CA SER A 84 -10.42 17.41 10.85
C SER A 84 -9.14 17.83 11.56
N GLY A 85 -8.02 17.85 10.84
CA GLY A 85 -6.71 18.19 11.41
C GLY A 85 -6.10 17.02 12.18
N GLN A 86 -4.95 17.28 12.82
CA GLN A 86 -4.34 16.28 13.70
C GLN A 86 -5.20 16.06 14.96
N PRO A 87 -5.36 14.81 15.41
CA PRO A 87 -4.68 13.60 14.93
C PRO A 87 -5.39 12.87 13.77
N PHE A 88 -6.62 13.25 13.42
CA PHE A 88 -7.49 12.53 12.49
C PHE A 88 -6.93 12.43 11.06
N ASP A 89 -6.42 13.53 10.50
CA ASP A 89 -5.84 13.56 9.14
C ASP A 89 -4.62 12.63 9.01
N ASP A 90 -3.86 12.49 10.10
CA ASP A 90 -2.68 11.64 10.14
C ASP A 90 -3.08 10.17 10.29
N ALA A 91 -4.10 9.89 11.12
CA ALA A 91 -4.64 8.54 11.29
C ALA A 91 -5.34 8.03 10.02
N TRP A 92 -6.04 8.90 9.28
CA TRP A 92 -6.60 8.61 7.96
C TRP A 92 -5.52 8.13 6.98
N LEU A 93 -4.34 8.78 7.02
CA LEU A 93 -3.23 8.47 6.11
C LEU A 93 -2.71 7.04 6.30
N TRP A 94 -2.85 6.47 7.50
CA TRP A 94 -2.53 5.06 7.76
C TRP A 94 -3.38 4.13 6.87
N THR A 95 -4.69 4.35 6.84
CA THR A 95 -5.63 3.58 6.02
C THR A 95 -5.41 3.84 4.53
N ALA A 96 -5.16 5.10 4.15
CA ALA A 96 -4.85 5.45 2.76
C ALA A 96 -3.61 4.72 2.24
N ASN A 97 -2.53 4.69 3.03
CA ASN A 97 -1.30 3.99 2.67
C ASN A 97 -1.50 2.47 2.56
N ARG A 98 -2.26 1.88 3.48
CA ARG A 98 -2.65 0.46 3.39
C ARG A 98 -3.44 0.16 2.12
N ARG A 99 -4.42 1.02 1.77
CA ARG A 99 -5.24 0.85 0.55
C ARG A 99 -4.39 0.97 -0.71
N LEU A 100 -3.52 1.96 -0.81
CA LEU A 100 -2.61 2.13 -1.96
C LEU A 100 -1.70 0.92 -2.18
N ALA A 101 -1.05 0.42 -1.13
CA ALA A 101 -0.18 -0.74 -1.24
C ALA A 101 -0.92 -1.99 -1.73
N GLN A 102 -2.11 -2.21 -1.20
CA GLN A 102 -2.95 -3.33 -1.59
C GLN A 102 -3.52 -3.17 -3.01
N ARG A 103 -3.86 -1.95 -3.43
CA ARG A 103 -4.27 -1.64 -4.81
C ARG A 103 -3.13 -1.91 -5.80
N ALA A 104 -1.89 -1.50 -5.48
CA ALA A 104 -0.72 -1.80 -6.31
C ALA A 104 -0.55 -3.30 -6.54
N LEU A 105 -0.69 -4.12 -5.50
CA LEU A 105 -0.62 -5.58 -5.61
C LEU A 105 -1.73 -6.14 -6.51
N ARG A 106 -2.98 -5.71 -6.30
CA ARG A 106 -4.14 -6.19 -7.08
C ARG A 106 -4.03 -5.82 -8.55
N LEU A 107 -3.63 -4.59 -8.85
CA LEU A 107 -3.35 -4.13 -10.21
C LEU A 107 -2.23 -4.93 -10.86
N ALA A 108 -1.14 -5.21 -10.13
CA ALA A 108 -0.03 -6.02 -10.64
C ALA A 108 -0.45 -7.49 -10.93
N LEU A 109 -1.28 -8.07 -10.07
CA LEU A 109 -1.84 -9.41 -10.29
C LEU A 109 -2.80 -9.44 -11.47
N LEU A 110 -3.69 -8.44 -11.59
CA LEU A 110 -4.64 -8.38 -12.70
C LEU A 110 -3.92 -8.10 -14.03
N TRP A 111 -2.85 -7.31 -14.05
CA TRP A 111 -1.95 -7.20 -15.19
C TRP A 111 -1.45 -8.57 -15.64
N ARG A 112 -1.01 -9.42 -14.71
CA ARG A 112 -0.52 -10.76 -15.02
C ARG A 112 -1.60 -11.72 -15.52
N VAL A 113 -2.83 -11.57 -15.05
CA VAL A 113 -3.97 -12.45 -15.40
C VAL A 113 -4.66 -12.01 -16.69
N ALA A 114 -4.88 -10.71 -16.86
CA ALA A 114 -5.70 -10.15 -17.94
C ALA A 114 -4.89 -9.48 -19.05
N GLY A 115 -3.65 -9.04 -18.78
CA GLY A 115 -2.77 -8.43 -19.78
C GLY A 115 -3.20 -7.05 -20.27
N ASP A 116 -4.14 -6.37 -19.59
CA ASP A 116 -4.52 -5.00 -19.95
C ASP A 116 -3.51 -3.99 -19.36
N PRO A 117 -2.80 -3.22 -20.22
CA PRO A 117 -1.70 -2.33 -19.81
C PRO A 117 -2.13 -1.22 -18.86
N VAL A 118 -3.43 -0.89 -18.76
CA VAL A 118 -3.92 0.13 -17.81
C VAL A 118 -3.59 -0.26 -16.36
N HIS A 119 -3.62 -1.55 -16.04
CA HIS A 119 -3.32 -2.04 -14.69
C HIS A 119 -1.84 -1.94 -14.36
N LEU A 120 -0.96 -2.27 -15.32
CA LEU A 120 0.49 -2.07 -15.19
C LEU A 120 0.80 -0.59 -14.97
N ALA A 121 0.21 0.29 -15.79
CA ALA A 121 0.43 1.72 -15.71
C ALA A 121 0.04 2.27 -14.32
N LYS A 122 -1.14 1.90 -13.80
CA LYS A 122 -1.59 2.36 -12.48
C LYS A 122 -0.79 1.74 -11.33
N ALA A 123 -0.40 0.47 -11.41
CA ALA A 123 0.48 -0.15 -10.40
C ALA A 123 1.84 0.58 -10.36
N ARG A 124 2.43 0.86 -11.53
CA ARG A 124 3.67 1.62 -11.67
C ARG A 124 3.53 3.02 -11.08
N GLU A 125 2.43 3.73 -11.36
CA GLU A 125 2.16 5.06 -10.80
C GLU A 125 2.23 5.07 -9.27
N ILE A 126 1.57 4.13 -8.60
CA ILE A 126 1.58 4.02 -7.13
C ILE A 126 3.00 3.71 -6.61
N LEU A 127 3.67 2.73 -7.22
CA LEU A 127 5.00 2.29 -6.78
C LEU A 127 6.07 3.38 -6.95
N VAL A 128 6.10 4.02 -8.11
CA VAL A 128 6.99 5.15 -8.41
C VAL A 128 6.65 6.35 -7.54
N GLY A 129 5.37 6.61 -7.29
CA GLY A 129 4.92 7.64 -6.35
C GLY A 129 5.49 7.43 -4.95
N TYR A 130 5.47 6.20 -4.43
CA TYR A 130 6.12 5.89 -3.17
C TYR A 130 7.64 6.05 -3.22
N ALA A 131 8.29 5.57 -4.29
CA ALA A 131 9.75 5.69 -4.40
C ALA A 131 10.23 7.15 -4.39
N HIS A 132 9.47 8.08 -4.96
CA HIS A 132 9.81 9.50 -4.90
C HIS A 132 9.72 10.12 -3.51
N ILE A 133 8.80 9.65 -2.65
CA ILE A 133 8.58 10.26 -1.34
C ILE A 133 9.27 9.52 -0.20
N TYR A 134 9.45 8.21 -0.33
CA TYR A 134 9.85 7.35 0.78
C TYR A 134 11.20 7.73 1.39
N PRO A 135 12.25 8.08 0.62
CA PRO A 135 13.54 8.50 1.20
C PRO A 135 13.41 9.63 2.22
N ASP A 136 12.59 10.63 1.90
CA ASP A 136 12.52 11.91 2.63
C ASP A 136 11.48 11.92 3.76
N VAL A 137 10.59 10.93 3.82
CA VAL A 137 9.59 10.86 4.91
C VAL A 137 10.24 10.34 6.19
N HIS A 138 10.08 11.07 7.29
CA HIS A 138 10.58 10.67 8.61
C HIS A 138 9.50 10.84 9.68
N SER A 139 9.47 9.93 10.65
CA SER A 139 8.69 10.11 11.88
C SER A 139 9.34 11.20 12.75
N GLY A 140 8.54 12.14 13.24
CA GLY A 140 8.96 13.11 14.25
C GLY A 140 8.86 12.60 15.69
N ARG A 141 8.44 11.34 15.89
CA ARG A 141 8.20 10.77 17.23
C ARG A 141 9.50 10.28 17.88
N ASP A 142 9.70 10.67 19.13
CA ASP A 142 10.67 10.05 20.03
C ASP A 142 10.05 8.78 20.63
N ALA A 143 10.16 7.67 19.90
CA ALA A 143 9.59 6.38 20.28
C ALA A 143 10.56 5.24 19.92
N PRO A 144 10.55 4.13 20.66
CA PRO A 144 11.48 3.02 20.44
C PRO A 144 11.28 2.30 19.09
N SER A 145 10.15 2.50 18.43
CA SER A 145 9.85 1.95 17.11
C SER A 145 8.92 2.88 16.35
N VAL A 146 9.33 3.28 15.16
CA VAL A 146 8.62 4.24 14.30
C VAL A 146 8.59 3.75 12.87
N GLY A 147 7.49 4.03 12.16
CA GLY A 147 7.42 3.86 10.71
C GLY A 147 7.89 5.12 9.98
N LYS A 148 8.00 5.05 8.65
CA LYS A 148 8.21 6.21 7.78
C LYS A 148 6.88 6.65 7.20
N ILE A 149 6.23 5.82 6.40
CA ILE A 149 4.90 6.15 5.85
C ILE A 149 3.77 5.66 6.76
N THR A 150 4.06 4.80 7.73
CA THR A 150 3.13 4.35 8.77
C THR A 150 3.49 4.89 10.15
N HIS A 151 2.65 4.63 11.14
CA HIS A 151 2.91 5.05 12.52
C HIS A 151 4.08 4.28 13.14
N HIS A 152 4.05 2.95 13.07
CA HIS A 152 4.95 2.05 13.80
C HIS A 152 5.72 1.14 12.82
N ALA A 153 6.94 0.71 13.17
CA ALA A 153 7.75 -0.10 12.25
C ALA A 153 7.13 -1.47 11.90
N LEU A 154 6.27 -2.00 12.79
CA LEU A 154 5.45 -3.18 12.50
C LEU A 154 4.49 -2.91 11.33
N ASP A 155 3.78 -1.78 11.36
CA ASP A 155 2.87 -1.40 10.28
C ASP A 155 3.65 -1.21 8.98
N GLU A 156 4.84 -0.61 9.06
CA GLU A 156 5.74 -0.45 7.92
C GLU A 156 6.14 -1.80 7.31
N SER A 157 6.44 -2.78 8.16
CA SER A 157 6.79 -4.16 7.78
C SER A 157 5.62 -4.87 7.11
N VAL A 158 4.38 -4.61 7.56
CA VAL A 158 3.17 -5.15 6.93
C VAL A 158 2.85 -4.44 5.62
N TRP A 159 3.04 -3.13 5.56
CA TRP A 159 2.80 -2.31 4.36
C TRP A 159 3.75 -2.67 3.21
N VAL A 160 5.03 -2.93 3.48
CA VAL A 160 6.02 -3.21 2.44
C VAL A 160 5.81 -4.57 1.75
N ILE A 161 5.08 -5.51 2.38
CA ILE A 161 4.80 -6.83 1.81
C ILE A 161 4.04 -6.73 0.47
N PRO A 162 2.84 -6.14 0.40
CA PRO A 162 2.13 -5.97 -0.87
C PRO A 162 2.87 -5.08 -1.87
N ILE A 163 3.64 -4.08 -1.40
CA ILE A 163 4.52 -3.27 -2.27
C ILE A 163 5.57 -4.15 -2.96
N THR A 164 6.26 -4.99 -2.19
CA THR A 164 7.31 -5.88 -2.70
C THR A 164 6.74 -6.90 -3.69
N TRP A 165 5.56 -7.46 -3.39
CA TRP A 165 4.87 -8.36 -4.33
C TRP A 165 4.41 -7.64 -5.59
N ALA A 166 3.91 -6.42 -5.48
CA ALA A 166 3.54 -5.61 -6.64
C ALA A 166 4.77 -5.35 -7.52
N CYS A 167 5.88 -4.87 -6.94
CA CYS A 167 7.16 -4.69 -7.62
C CYS A 167 7.58 -5.98 -8.33
N HIS A 168 7.57 -7.10 -7.63
CA HIS A 168 7.91 -8.41 -8.20
C HIS A 168 7.05 -8.72 -9.44
N TRP A 169 5.73 -8.58 -9.32
CA TRP A 169 4.81 -8.90 -10.40
C TRP A 169 4.91 -7.95 -11.59
N VAL A 170 5.34 -6.70 -11.45
CA VAL A 170 5.52 -5.80 -12.60
C VAL A 170 6.96 -5.74 -13.11
N TRP A 171 7.94 -6.25 -12.34
CA TRP A 171 9.38 -6.06 -12.58
C TRP A 171 9.83 -6.31 -14.02
N PRO A 172 9.45 -7.44 -14.67
CA PRO A 172 9.83 -7.72 -16.07
C PRO A 172 9.39 -6.68 -17.09
N ASP A 173 8.31 -5.94 -16.80
CA ASP A 173 7.69 -4.98 -17.73
C ASP A 173 8.04 -3.52 -17.41
N LEU A 174 8.83 -3.29 -16.35
CA LEU A 174 9.30 -1.95 -15.99
C LEU A 174 10.55 -1.56 -16.78
N GLU A 175 10.63 -0.27 -17.09
CA GLU A 175 11.84 0.35 -17.66
C GLU A 175 13.01 0.29 -16.66
N PRO A 176 14.27 0.24 -17.12
CA PRO A 176 15.44 0.21 -16.24
C PRO A 176 15.50 1.36 -15.24
N ALA A 177 15.04 2.56 -15.63
CA ALA A 177 14.99 3.72 -14.74
C ALA A 177 14.03 3.49 -13.56
N ASP A 178 12.85 2.93 -13.80
CA ASP A 178 11.89 2.62 -12.73
C ASP A 178 12.41 1.51 -11.84
N ARG A 179 13.04 0.48 -12.41
CA ARG A 179 13.64 -0.61 -11.60
C ARG A 179 14.71 -0.06 -10.67
N ASN A 180 15.57 0.83 -11.15
CA ASN A 180 16.60 1.46 -10.33
C ASN A 180 15.97 2.30 -9.21
N LEU A 181 14.99 3.13 -9.55
CA LEU A 181 14.27 3.97 -8.59
C LEU A 181 13.58 3.11 -7.50
N LEU A 182 12.82 2.09 -7.89
CA LEU A 182 12.14 1.20 -6.94
C LEU A 182 13.12 0.39 -6.10
N GLN A 183 14.24 -0.04 -6.68
CA GLN A 183 15.25 -0.78 -5.95
C GLN A 183 15.91 0.09 -4.89
N GLN A 184 16.40 1.27 -5.27
CA GLN A 184 17.21 2.14 -4.41
C GLN A 184 16.34 2.88 -3.40
N ASP A 185 15.31 3.58 -3.89
CA ASP A 185 14.64 4.61 -3.11
C ASP A 185 13.43 4.07 -2.34
N LEU A 186 12.89 2.91 -2.76
CA LEU A 186 11.78 2.25 -2.09
C LEU A 186 12.23 0.98 -1.34
N LEU A 187 12.65 -0.06 -2.06
CA LEU A 187 12.87 -1.39 -1.47
C LEU A 187 14.09 -1.44 -0.54
N GLN A 188 15.24 -0.93 -0.97
CA GLN A 188 16.45 -0.88 -0.13
C GLN A 188 16.28 0.06 1.05
N THR A 189 15.77 1.28 0.82
CA THR A 189 15.48 2.23 1.89
C THR A 189 14.49 1.67 2.92
N ALA A 190 13.44 0.97 2.47
CA ALA A 190 12.49 0.34 3.38
C ALA A 190 13.12 -0.80 4.17
N ALA A 191 13.91 -1.67 3.52
CA ALA A 191 14.60 -2.76 4.19
C ALA A 191 15.57 -2.25 5.27
N LEU A 192 16.39 -1.24 4.94
CA LEU A 192 17.32 -0.61 5.89
C LEU A 192 16.58 0.04 7.06
N HIS A 193 15.48 0.74 6.78
CA HIS A 193 14.67 1.33 7.84
C HIS A 193 14.10 0.23 8.75
N ILE A 194 13.42 -0.78 8.22
CA ILE A 194 12.84 -1.88 9.01
C ILE A 194 13.92 -2.61 9.82
N GLU A 195 15.10 -2.85 9.24
CA GLU A 195 16.23 -3.44 9.95
C GLU A 195 16.70 -2.59 11.14
N SER A 196 16.76 -1.27 10.96
CA SER A 196 17.11 -0.33 12.04
C SER A 196 16.10 -0.31 13.20
N GLN A 197 14.86 -0.77 12.97
CA GLN A 197 13.78 -0.80 13.97
C GLN A 197 13.68 -2.16 14.70
N ARG A 198 14.57 -3.11 14.41
CA ARG A 198 14.52 -4.45 15.00
C ARG A 198 14.83 -4.42 16.50
N VAL A 199 14.00 -5.12 17.27
CA VAL A 199 14.29 -5.42 18.67
C VAL A 199 15.23 -6.63 18.72
N PRO A 200 16.31 -6.63 19.52
CA PRO A 200 17.29 -7.73 19.58
C PRO A 200 16.78 -8.94 20.38
N ARG A 201 15.56 -9.40 20.09
CA ARG A 201 14.93 -10.59 20.67
C ARG A 201 13.96 -11.20 19.67
N ILE A 202 13.66 -12.49 19.84
CA ILE A 202 12.60 -13.14 19.09
C ILE A 202 11.27 -12.48 19.49
N HIS A 203 10.63 -11.88 18.51
CA HIS A 203 9.36 -11.18 18.60
C HIS A 203 8.66 -11.35 17.23
N ASN A 204 7.34 -11.23 17.20
CA ASN A 204 6.61 -11.22 15.94
C ASN A 204 6.98 -10.02 15.07
#